data_AF-A0A9W4REV9-F1
#
_entry.id   AF-A0A9W4REV9-F1
#
_cell.length_a   1.000
_cell.length_b   1.000
_cell.length_c   1.000
_cell.angle_alpha   90.00
_cell.angle_beta   90.00
_cell.angle_gamma   90.00
#
_symmetry.space_group_name_H-M   'P 1'
#
loop_
_entity.id
_entity.type
_entity.pdbx_description
1 polymer ?
#
loop_
_entity_poly.entity_id
_entity_poly.type
_entity_poly.pdbx_seq_one_letter_code
_entity_poly.pdbx_strand_id
1 'polypeptide(L)'
;MSVETIQSEATFHAPEVLANFLLEQRERLRLKAETRAFSVEFVQTNGITGMSEPDLHMEWFNDVVCDASRRASAAQDPDGSYRAWLAQRVRDPFAVSYRTYDKMKRRWNIESVNLMINVVWHQEIAWAQRTRLSPDDRDAFLANLFLVAAAKDPSRECLRLAEAREIAAQDPAYATAIEHDFPPGQIRMDPNIGARFVPLWLRTYRFQTAERLNTMNGTQMMHLAEKVRQMEKQERRVIVAERAVAACRRNPISRMIGVISVAIEVGWDADLLVAAEQLFLEKLLKGELTLAPDTGLPYTEFTQFVRTTPAEALADLTGPEFNLTSEADLFSVVADSRGFVNALPDNYHNLGAAEVEVFRAWLAPLATRKRAVPRDLVVDYGFHLVAQSFRRIPTFNG
;
A
#
# COMPACT_ATOMS: atom_id res chain seq x y z
N MET A 1 26.91 54.95 -40.36
CA MET A 1 27.20 54.55 -38.97
C MET A 1 26.74 53.11 -38.82
N SER A 2 27.70 52.23 -38.56
CA SER A 2 27.69 50.81 -38.88
C SER A 2 26.85 49.97 -37.90
N VAL A 3 26.51 48.78 -38.40
CA VAL A 3 25.85 47.63 -37.76
C VAL A 3 26.68 47.04 -36.60
N GLU A 4 27.66 47.77 -36.06
CA GLU A 4 28.67 47.26 -35.11
C GLU A 4 28.47 47.72 -33.66
N THR A 5 27.40 48.46 -33.34
CA THR A 5 27.19 48.99 -31.98
C THR A 5 26.12 48.28 -31.16
N ILE A 6 25.61 47.14 -31.64
CA ILE A 6 24.80 46.19 -30.85
C ILE A 6 25.46 44.80 -30.91
N GLN A 7 26.79 44.78 -30.78
CA GLN A 7 27.59 43.57 -30.66
C GLN A 7 28.59 43.64 -29.48
N SER A 8 28.41 44.56 -28.55
CA SER A 8 29.10 44.49 -27.25
C SER A 8 28.07 44.23 -26.15
N GLU A 9 28.37 43.22 -25.34
CA GLU A 9 27.78 42.96 -24.03
C GLU A 9 26.37 42.36 -24.00
N ALA A 10 26.26 41.12 -24.46
CA ALA A 10 25.63 40.03 -23.71
C ALA A 10 25.55 38.77 -24.59
N THR A 11 26.70 38.19 -24.92
CA THR A 11 26.74 36.72 -24.91
C THR A 11 26.47 36.32 -23.47
N PHE A 12 25.19 36.17 -23.13
CA PHE A 12 24.78 35.53 -21.90
C PHE A 12 25.44 34.16 -21.93
N HIS A 13 26.53 33.98 -21.17
CA HIS A 13 27.22 32.71 -21.01
C HIS A 13 26.30 31.79 -20.19
N ALA A 14 25.14 31.44 -20.75
CA ALA A 14 24.11 30.63 -20.11
C ALA A 14 24.66 29.34 -19.50
N PRO A 15 25.65 28.66 -20.11
CA PRO A 15 26.27 27.47 -19.51
C PRO A 15 27.11 27.79 -18.27
N GLU A 16 27.89 28.88 -18.28
CA GLU A 16 28.78 29.25 -17.15
C GLU A 16 28.00 29.86 -15.99
N VAL A 17 26.99 30.69 -16.28
CA VAL A 17 26.06 31.24 -15.29
C VAL A 17 25.24 30.12 -14.64
N LEU A 18 24.74 29.16 -15.44
CA LEU A 18 24.05 27.99 -14.91
C LEU A 18 24.98 27.09 -14.11
N ALA A 19 26.22 26.87 -14.57
CA ALA A 19 27.21 26.08 -13.84
C ALA A 19 27.56 26.72 -12.48
N ASN A 20 27.81 28.02 -12.45
CA ASN A 20 28.10 28.77 -11.23
C ASN A 20 26.89 28.80 -10.28
N PHE A 21 25.67 28.97 -10.81
CA PHE A 21 24.44 28.85 -10.03
C PHE A 21 24.27 27.45 -9.43
N LEU A 22 24.50 26.39 -10.21
CA LEU A 22 24.42 25.00 -9.72
C LEU A 22 25.48 24.70 -8.66
N LEU A 23 26.69 25.26 -8.79
CA LEU A 23 27.74 25.16 -7.77
C LEU A 23 27.35 25.88 -6.47
N GLU A 24 26.81 27.09 -6.57
CA GLU A 24 26.33 27.85 -5.41
C GLU A 24 25.15 27.16 -4.71
N GLN A 25 24.21 26.60 -5.48
CA GLN A 25 23.11 25.80 -4.92
C GLN A 25 23.63 24.52 -4.25
N ARG A 26 24.65 23.87 -4.80
CA ARG A 26 25.25 22.67 -4.21
C ARG A 26 25.92 22.95 -2.86
N GLU A 27 26.57 24.12 -2.71
CA GLU A 27 27.12 24.55 -1.42
C GLU A 27 26.02 24.93 -0.42
N ARG A 28 24.96 25.62 -0.88
CA ARG A 28 23.79 25.95 -0.04
C ARG A 28 22.99 24.74 0.43
N LEU A 29 22.93 23.69 -0.39
CA LEU A 29 22.22 22.44 -0.13
C LEU A 29 23.13 21.36 0.49
N ARG A 30 24.26 21.79 1.09
CA ARG A 30 25.20 20.87 1.71
C ARG A 30 24.57 20.20 2.94
N LEU A 31 24.46 18.88 2.87
CA LEU A 31 23.99 18.04 3.98
C LEU A 31 25.06 17.85 5.06
N LYS A 32 24.61 17.63 6.30
CA LYS A 32 25.49 17.20 7.41
C LYS A 32 26.03 15.80 7.16
N ALA A 33 27.24 15.53 7.67
CA ALA A 33 27.89 14.22 7.52
C ALA A 33 27.06 13.08 8.10
N GLU A 34 26.37 13.31 9.24
CA GLU A 34 25.47 12.34 9.87
C GLU A 34 24.29 11.96 8.97
N THR A 35 23.65 12.95 8.32
CA THR A 35 22.55 12.73 7.39
C THR A 35 23.00 11.94 6.16
N ARG A 36 24.21 12.22 5.66
CA ARG A 36 24.82 11.48 4.55
C ARG A 36 25.09 10.02 4.94
N ALA A 37 25.71 9.79 6.09
CA ALA A 37 26.03 8.45 6.58
C ALA A 37 24.76 7.59 6.79
N PHE A 38 23.70 8.19 7.36
CA PHE A 38 22.42 7.51 7.58
C PHE A 38 21.72 7.08 6.28
N SER A 39 21.88 7.84 5.18
CA SER A 39 21.06 7.67 3.98
C SER A 39 21.20 6.30 3.31
N VAL A 40 22.42 5.76 3.22
CA VAL A 40 22.69 4.47 2.57
C VAL A 40 22.11 3.33 3.40
N GLU A 41 22.35 3.34 4.71
CA GLU A 41 21.82 2.33 5.64
C GLU A 41 20.29 2.35 5.64
N PHE A 42 19.69 3.55 5.63
CA PHE A 42 18.25 3.72 5.60
C PHE A 42 17.62 3.11 4.35
N VAL A 43 18.12 3.41 3.15
CA VAL A 43 17.53 2.86 1.92
C VAL A 43 17.78 1.36 1.76
N GLN A 44 18.93 0.86 2.19
CA GLN A 44 19.28 -0.57 2.13
C GLN A 44 18.42 -1.40 3.07
N THR A 45 18.25 -0.94 4.31
CA THR A 45 17.38 -1.60 5.31
C THR A 45 15.93 -1.68 4.83
N ASN A 46 15.51 -0.71 4.00
CA ASN A 46 14.18 -0.67 3.42
C ASN A 46 14.09 -1.19 1.97
N GLY A 47 15.08 -2.00 1.54
CA GLY A 47 14.97 -2.82 0.33
C GLY A 47 15.55 -2.22 -0.97
N ILE A 48 16.06 -0.99 -0.96
CA ILE A 48 16.77 -0.41 -2.11
C ILE A 48 18.27 -0.66 -1.95
N THR A 49 18.82 -1.57 -2.77
CA THR A 49 20.21 -2.00 -2.65
C THR A 49 21.11 -1.42 -3.75
N GLY A 50 22.40 -1.27 -3.44
CA GLY A 50 23.41 -0.89 -4.44
C GLY A 50 23.42 0.59 -4.84
N MET A 51 22.77 1.47 -4.06
CA MET A 51 22.87 2.93 -4.18
C MET A 51 23.98 3.46 -3.25
N SER A 52 24.81 4.35 -3.77
CA SER A 52 25.79 5.09 -2.96
C SER A 52 25.19 6.41 -2.45
N GLU A 53 25.74 6.96 -1.38
CA GLU A 53 25.32 8.29 -0.89
C GLU A 53 25.42 9.37 -1.97
N PRO A 54 26.50 9.44 -2.79
CA PRO A 54 26.56 10.38 -3.90
C PRO A 54 25.43 10.22 -4.91
N ASP A 55 25.01 8.99 -5.21
CA ASP A 55 23.89 8.73 -6.14
C ASP A 55 22.58 9.29 -5.58
N LEU A 56 22.28 8.99 -4.31
CA LEU A 56 21.07 9.45 -3.62
C LEU A 56 21.04 10.98 -3.50
N HIS A 57 22.16 11.59 -3.12
CA HIS A 57 22.28 13.04 -3.02
C HIS A 57 22.07 13.71 -4.38
N MET A 58 22.64 13.15 -5.45
CA MET A 58 22.47 13.68 -6.80
C MET A 58 21.02 13.55 -7.31
N GLU A 59 20.35 12.45 -6.99
CA GLU A 59 18.93 12.25 -7.32
C GLU A 59 18.05 13.30 -6.63
N TRP A 60 18.19 13.47 -5.31
CA TRP A 60 17.51 14.52 -4.56
C TRP A 60 17.82 15.93 -5.07
N PHE A 61 19.10 16.23 -5.31
CA PHE A 61 19.51 17.55 -5.81
C PHE A 61 18.83 17.88 -7.15
N ASN A 62 18.72 16.90 -8.05
CA ASN A 62 18.01 17.10 -9.32
C ASN A 62 16.52 17.40 -9.10
N ASP A 63 15.85 16.70 -8.18
CA ASP A 63 14.45 16.97 -7.85
C ASP A 63 14.26 18.37 -7.27
N VAL A 64 15.15 18.80 -6.37
CA VAL A 64 15.14 20.13 -5.75
C VAL A 64 15.38 21.24 -6.78
N VAL A 65 16.28 21.02 -7.75
CA VAL A 65 16.53 21.98 -8.82
C VAL A 65 15.33 22.09 -9.77
N CYS A 66 14.59 21.01 -10.00
CA CYS A 66 13.46 20.99 -10.93
C CYS A 66 12.12 21.44 -10.31
N ASP A 67 11.90 21.24 -9.00
CA ASP A 67 10.62 21.53 -8.33
C ASP A 67 10.74 22.74 -7.39
N ALA A 68 9.95 23.78 -7.62
CA ALA A 68 10.00 25.02 -6.84
C ALA A 68 9.61 24.84 -5.36
N SER A 69 8.67 23.93 -5.06
CA SER A 69 8.25 23.64 -3.69
C SER A 69 9.35 22.88 -2.94
N ARG A 70 9.96 21.88 -3.58
CA ARG A 70 11.12 21.16 -3.03
C ARG A 70 12.30 22.10 -2.81
N ARG A 71 12.53 23.03 -3.75
CA ARG A 71 13.56 24.07 -3.63
C ARG A 71 13.37 24.97 -2.42
N ALA A 72 12.15 25.45 -2.19
CA ALA A 72 11.85 26.30 -1.04
C ALA A 72 12.07 25.58 0.29
N SER A 73 11.63 24.32 0.39
CA SER A 73 11.84 23.46 1.56
C SER A 73 13.32 23.21 1.82
N ALA A 74 14.07 22.81 0.79
CA ALA A 74 15.49 22.51 0.89
C ALA A 74 16.35 23.74 1.20
N ALA A 75 15.93 24.95 0.77
CA ALA A 75 16.64 26.19 1.09
C ALA A 75 16.51 26.59 2.57
N GLN A 76 15.45 26.15 3.25
CA GLN A 76 15.23 26.41 4.68
C GLN A 76 15.89 25.35 5.57
N ASP A 77 15.72 24.07 5.21
CA ASP A 77 16.30 22.92 5.91
C ASP A 77 16.70 21.82 4.91
N PRO A 78 17.96 21.84 4.42
CA PRO A 78 18.46 20.85 3.47
C PRO A 78 18.40 19.42 4.03
N ASP A 79 18.78 19.22 5.29
CA ASP A 79 18.82 17.90 5.94
C ASP A 79 17.40 17.34 6.12
N GLY A 80 16.46 18.15 6.62
CA GLY A 80 15.06 17.75 6.78
C GLY A 80 14.40 17.44 5.42
N SER A 81 14.64 18.28 4.41
CA SER A 81 14.17 18.06 3.04
C SER A 81 14.70 16.75 2.46
N TYR A 82 15.99 16.46 2.62
CA TYR A 82 16.60 15.23 2.14
C TYR A 82 16.07 13.99 2.87
N ARG A 83 15.89 14.05 4.19
CA ARG A 83 15.30 12.93 4.97
C ARG A 83 13.86 12.65 4.55
N ALA A 84 13.06 13.69 4.33
CA ALA A 84 11.70 13.55 3.82
C ALA A 84 11.69 12.95 2.41
N TRP A 85 12.61 13.38 1.55
CA TRP A 85 12.80 12.81 0.21
C TRP A 85 13.19 11.33 0.27
N LEU A 86 14.14 10.93 1.12
CA LEU A 86 14.53 9.53 1.33
C LEU A 86 13.35 8.67 1.79
N ALA A 87 12.54 9.17 2.72
CA ALA A 87 11.34 8.48 3.19
C ALA A 87 10.33 8.28 2.05
N GLN A 88 10.14 9.28 1.19
CA GLN A 88 9.30 9.15 0.00
C GLN A 88 9.91 8.13 -1.00
N ARG A 89 11.21 8.19 -1.24
CA ARG A 89 11.94 7.32 -2.16
C ARG A 89 11.89 5.86 -1.75
N VAL A 90 11.92 5.58 -0.45
CA VAL A 90 11.72 4.23 0.12
C VAL A 90 10.27 3.77 -0.04
N ARG A 91 9.31 4.66 0.17
CA ARG A 91 7.88 4.34 0.04
C ARG A 91 7.47 4.05 -1.41
N ASP A 92 8.06 4.76 -2.37
CA ASP A 92 7.87 4.55 -3.81
C ASP A 92 9.22 4.38 -4.52
N PRO A 93 9.81 3.16 -4.48
CA PRO A 93 11.14 2.92 -5.02
C PRO A 93 11.20 2.99 -6.55
N PHE A 94 10.06 3.03 -7.23
CA PHE A 94 9.99 3.05 -8.69
C PHE A 94 9.60 4.43 -9.24
N ALA A 95 9.48 5.45 -8.39
CA ALA A 95 9.12 6.80 -8.82
C ALA A 95 10.11 7.35 -9.86
N VAL A 96 9.60 7.76 -11.02
CA VAL A 96 10.42 8.38 -12.07
C VAL A 96 10.64 9.86 -11.73
N SER A 97 11.89 10.32 -11.81
CA SER A 97 12.22 11.72 -11.51
C SER A 97 11.56 12.69 -12.49
N TYR A 98 11.23 13.88 -12.01
CA TYR A 98 10.65 14.93 -12.86
C TYR A 98 11.59 15.33 -14.00
N ARG A 99 12.90 15.30 -13.77
CA ARG A 99 13.92 15.56 -14.81
C ARG A 99 13.79 14.58 -15.98
N THR A 100 13.51 13.31 -15.70
CA THR A 100 13.30 12.30 -16.74
C THR A 100 12.02 12.56 -17.51
N TYR A 101 10.93 12.93 -16.83
CA TYR A 101 9.70 13.37 -17.48
C TYR A 101 9.94 14.53 -18.46
N ASP A 102 10.67 15.56 -18.04
CA ASP A 102 11.04 16.69 -18.92
C ASP A 102 11.93 16.26 -20.09
N LYS A 103 12.90 15.37 -19.85
CA LYS A 103 13.74 14.80 -20.91
C LYS A 103 12.90 14.04 -21.94
N MET A 104 11.92 13.25 -21.48
CA MET A 104 11.03 12.48 -22.34
C MET A 104 10.15 13.40 -23.18
N LYS A 105 9.58 14.46 -22.60
CA LYS A 105 8.75 15.46 -23.32
C LYS A 105 9.46 16.14 -24.49
N ARG A 106 10.78 16.29 -24.42
CA ARG A 106 11.57 16.91 -25.51
C ARG A 106 11.72 15.96 -26.72
N ARG A 107 11.57 14.66 -26.51
CA ARG A 107 11.77 13.63 -27.53
C ARG A 107 10.44 13.05 -28.03
N TRP A 108 9.46 12.93 -27.16
CA TRP A 108 8.16 12.31 -27.41
C TRP A 108 7.02 13.28 -27.13
N ASN A 109 5.87 13.07 -27.78
CA ASN A 109 4.68 13.88 -27.51
C ASN A 109 4.21 13.72 -26.05
N ILE A 110 3.54 14.76 -25.52
CA ILE A 110 3.18 14.80 -24.09
C ILE A 110 2.23 13.68 -23.66
N GLU A 111 1.34 13.24 -24.56
CA GLU A 111 0.35 12.20 -24.31
C GLU A 111 1.02 10.83 -24.14
N SER A 112 1.95 10.48 -25.03
CA SER A 112 2.75 9.26 -24.95
C SER A 112 3.64 9.24 -23.71
N VAL A 113 4.23 10.38 -23.32
CA VAL A 113 5.01 10.48 -22.08
C VAL A 113 4.12 10.29 -20.85
N ASN A 114 2.96 10.94 -20.80
CA ASN A 114 2.01 10.78 -19.70
C ASN A 114 1.50 9.33 -19.62
N LEU A 115 1.17 8.70 -20.74
CA LEU A 115 0.80 7.28 -20.79
C LEU A 115 1.93 6.40 -20.27
N MET A 116 3.17 6.64 -20.71
CA MET A 116 4.31 5.84 -20.29
C MET A 116 4.57 5.94 -18.79
N ILE A 117 4.60 7.15 -18.23
CA ILE A 117 4.98 7.37 -16.83
C ILE A 117 3.83 7.04 -15.87
N ASN A 118 2.61 7.47 -16.18
CA ASN A 118 1.48 7.33 -15.24
C ASN A 118 0.76 5.99 -15.34
N VAL A 119 0.94 5.24 -16.45
CA VAL A 119 0.21 3.98 -16.68
C VAL A 119 1.18 2.84 -16.95
N VAL A 120 1.89 2.87 -18.08
CA VAL A 120 2.66 1.72 -18.58
C VAL A 120 3.78 1.35 -17.61
N TRP A 121 4.50 2.34 -17.07
CA TRP A 121 5.59 2.09 -16.13
C TRP A 121 5.11 1.30 -14.90
N HIS A 122 4.00 1.73 -14.29
CA HIS A 122 3.44 1.04 -13.14
C HIS A 122 2.87 -0.35 -13.49
N GLN A 123 2.32 -0.52 -14.69
CA GLN A 123 1.89 -1.83 -15.21
C GLN A 123 3.09 -2.77 -15.40
N GLU A 124 4.18 -2.30 -15.99
CA GLU A 124 5.40 -3.10 -16.21
C GLU A 124 6.05 -3.53 -14.89
N ILE A 125 6.09 -2.64 -13.89
CA ILE A 125 6.52 -2.99 -12.52
C ILE A 125 5.60 -4.06 -11.92
N ALA A 126 4.27 -3.93 -12.06
CA ALA A 126 3.33 -4.92 -11.54
C ALA A 126 3.45 -6.29 -12.24
N TRP A 127 3.64 -6.30 -13.56
CA TRP A 127 3.91 -7.52 -14.31
C TRP A 127 5.20 -8.18 -13.83
N ALA A 128 6.28 -7.42 -13.64
CA ALA A 128 7.52 -7.97 -13.11
C ALA A 128 7.36 -8.52 -11.68
N GLN A 129 6.69 -7.79 -10.79
CA GLN A 129 6.38 -8.26 -9.44
C GLN A 129 5.62 -9.59 -9.47
N ARG A 130 4.63 -9.72 -10.37
CA ARG A 130 3.89 -10.96 -10.59
C ARG A 130 4.78 -12.08 -11.14
N THR A 131 5.61 -11.80 -12.14
CA THR A 131 6.48 -12.81 -12.78
C THR A 131 7.51 -13.39 -11.81
N ARG A 132 7.81 -12.75 -10.66
CA ARG A 132 8.58 -13.38 -9.57
C ARG A 132 7.95 -14.68 -9.06
N LEU A 133 6.64 -14.89 -9.25
CA LEU A 133 5.94 -16.14 -8.92
C LEU A 133 5.86 -17.14 -10.09
N SER A 134 6.51 -16.84 -11.23
CA SER A 134 6.51 -17.73 -12.39
C SER A 134 7.06 -19.12 -12.03
N PRO A 135 6.48 -20.20 -12.60
CA PRO A 135 7.06 -21.53 -12.50
C PRO A 135 8.39 -21.65 -13.26
N ASP A 136 8.65 -20.78 -14.24
CA ASP A 136 9.96 -20.70 -14.90
C ASP A 136 10.95 -19.94 -14.00
N ASP A 137 11.96 -20.64 -13.50
CA ASP A 137 13.01 -20.10 -12.63
C ASP A 137 13.76 -18.92 -13.29
N ARG A 138 13.97 -18.97 -14.62
CA ARG A 138 14.68 -17.91 -15.34
C ARG A 138 13.86 -16.63 -15.37
N ASP A 139 12.57 -16.73 -15.68
CA ASP A 139 11.68 -15.57 -15.71
C ASP A 139 11.51 -14.98 -14.30
N ALA A 140 11.36 -15.83 -13.28
CA ALA A 140 11.24 -15.38 -11.89
C ALA A 140 12.49 -14.59 -11.45
N PHE A 141 13.68 -15.15 -11.70
CA PHE A 141 14.92 -14.47 -11.35
C PHE A 141 15.17 -13.20 -12.18
N LEU A 142 14.87 -13.24 -13.49
CA LEU A 142 15.01 -12.08 -14.37
C LEU A 142 14.08 -10.93 -13.96
N ALA A 143 12.85 -11.24 -13.53
CA ALA A 143 11.94 -10.25 -12.97
C ALA A 143 12.54 -9.53 -11.77
N ASN A 144 13.21 -10.27 -10.87
CA ASN A 144 13.90 -9.67 -9.73
C ASN A 144 15.08 -8.79 -10.15
N LEU A 145 15.87 -9.20 -11.15
CA LEU A 145 16.96 -8.36 -11.68
C LEU A 145 16.45 -7.05 -12.27
N PHE A 146 15.34 -7.10 -13.02
CA PHE A 146 14.69 -5.91 -13.52
C PHE A 146 14.19 -5.02 -12.37
N LEU A 147 13.47 -5.58 -11.39
CA LEU A 147 12.96 -4.81 -10.25
C LEU A 147 14.07 -4.16 -9.43
N VAL A 148 15.19 -4.85 -9.19
CA VAL A 148 16.35 -4.28 -8.48
C VAL A 148 16.97 -3.14 -9.30
N ALA A 149 17.11 -3.33 -10.62
CA ALA A 149 17.64 -2.27 -11.49
C ALA A 149 16.71 -1.06 -11.57
N ALA A 150 15.39 -1.30 -11.66
CA ALA A 150 14.35 -0.27 -11.68
C ALA A 150 14.25 0.47 -10.35
N ALA A 151 14.38 -0.23 -9.22
CA ALA A 151 14.40 0.39 -7.90
C ALA A 151 15.68 1.22 -7.68
N LYS A 152 16.80 0.82 -8.30
CA LYS A 152 18.06 1.57 -8.24
C LYS A 152 18.01 2.83 -9.09
N ASP A 153 17.59 2.72 -10.35
CA ASP A 153 17.54 3.83 -11.31
C ASP A 153 16.25 3.78 -12.14
N PRO A 154 15.10 4.21 -11.56
CA PRO A 154 13.80 4.13 -12.21
C PRO A 154 13.75 4.98 -13.48
N SER A 155 14.47 6.10 -13.47
CA SER A 155 14.58 7.02 -14.60
C SER A 155 15.19 6.36 -15.83
N ARG A 156 16.33 5.66 -15.67
CA ARG A 156 17.00 4.97 -16.77
C ARG A 156 16.16 3.81 -17.31
N GLU A 157 15.59 3.01 -16.42
CA GLU A 157 14.80 1.85 -16.84
C GLU A 157 13.47 2.27 -17.51
N CYS A 158 12.81 3.32 -17.00
CA CYS A 158 11.62 3.88 -17.64
C CYS A 158 11.92 4.42 -19.06
N LEU A 159 13.02 5.17 -19.22
CA LEU A 159 13.45 5.65 -20.54
C LEU A 159 13.71 4.50 -21.52
N ARG A 160 14.37 3.44 -21.06
CA ARG A 160 14.65 2.25 -21.87
C ARG A 160 13.36 1.56 -22.31
N LEU A 161 12.38 1.42 -21.40
CA LEU A 161 11.08 0.85 -21.75
C LEU A 161 10.27 1.75 -22.68
N ALA A 162 10.39 3.07 -22.55
CA ALA A 162 9.76 4.01 -23.48
C ALA A 162 10.28 3.80 -24.91
N GLU A 163 11.60 3.66 -25.08
CA GLU A 163 12.23 3.36 -26.38
C GLU A 163 11.79 1.99 -26.92
N ALA A 164 11.75 0.96 -26.06
CA ALA A 164 11.29 -0.38 -26.46
C ALA A 164 9.80 -0.38 -26.84
N ARG A 165 8.97 0.45 -26.19
CA ARG A 165 7.54 0.59 -26.48
C ARG A 165 7.29 1.14 -27.87
N GLU A 166 8.10 2.08 -28.37
CA GLU A 166 7.94 2.60 -29.74
C GLU A 166 8.07 1.51 -30.79
N ILE A 167 9.01 0.59 -30.59
CA ILE A 167 9.22 -0.56 -31.48
C ILE A 167 8.06 -1.55 -31.31
N ALA A 168 7.70 -1.87 -30.07
CA ALA A 168 6.62 -2.82 -29.79
C ALA A 168 5.23 -2.32 -30.21
N ALA A 169 5.00 -1.01 -30.27
CA ALA A 169 3.75 -0.43 -30.76
C ALA A 169 3.50 -0.72 -32.26
N GLN A 170 4.53 -1.11 -33.00
CA GLN A 170 4.41 -1.54 -34.40
C GLN A 170 3.98 -3.01 -34.54
N ASP A 171 4.05 -3.79 -33.46
CA ASP A 171 3.56 -5.17 -33.38
C ASP A 171 2.06 -5.16 -33.02
N PRO A 172 1.15 -5.50 -33.95
CA PRO A 172 -0.29 -5.45 -33.68
C PRO A 172 -0.70 -6.32 -32.50
N ALA A 173 -0.03 -7.47 -32.29
CA ALA A 173 -0.35 -8.36 -31.18
C ALA A 173 -0.02 -7.74 -29.83
N TYR A 174 1.00 -6.87 -29.76
CA TYR A 174 1.28 -6.08 -28.57
C TYR A 174 0.35 -4.87 -28.48
N ALA A 175 0.18 -4.11 -29.55
CA ALA A 175 -0.54 -2.84 -29.54
C ALA A 175 -2.02 -2.98 -29.14
N THR A 176 -2.67 -4.09 -29.50
CA THR A 176 -4.09 -4.34 -29.20
C THR A 176 -4.31 -5.33 -28.06
N ALA A 177 -3.29 -5.61 -27.25
CA ALA A 177 -3.40 -6.54 -26.13
C ALA A 177 -4.33 -5.99 -25.05
N ILE A 178 -5.29 -6.81 -24.60
CA ILE A 178 -6.23 -6.45 -23.51
C ILE A 178 -5.50 -6.21 -22.19
N GLU A 179 -4.30 -6.77 -22.05
CA GLU A 179 -3.47 -6.62 -20.85
C GLU A 179 -3.02 -5.18 -20.57
N HIS A 180 -3.13 -4.27 -21.54
CA HIS A 180 -2.91 -2.84 -21.34
C HIS A 180 -4.03 -2.16 -20.55
N ASP A 181 -5.20 -2.78 -20.42
CA ASP A 181 -6.36 -2.20 -19.73
C ASP A 181 -6.37 -2.52 -18.23
N PHE A 182 -5.54 -3.48 -17.77
CA PHE A 182 -5.54 -3.88 -16.37
C PHE A 182 -4.78 -2.89 -15.48
N PRO A 183 -5.34 -2.47 -14.34
CA PRO A 183 -4.61 -1.64 -13.38
C PRO A 183 -3.52 -2.45 -12.65
N PRO A 184 -2.43 -1.81 -12.17
CA PRO A 184 -1.32 -2.47 -11.49
C PRO A 184 -1.74 -3.39 -10.32
N GLY A 185 -2.75 -2.97 -9.56
CA GLY A 185 -3.27 -3.75 -8.44
C GLY A 185 -3.91 -5.08 -8.88
N GLN A 186 -4.60 -5.10 -10.01
CA GLN A 186 -5.18 -6.31 -10.60
C GLN A 186 -4.07 -7.19 -11.20
N ILE A 187 -3.14 -6.59 -11.97
CA ILE A 187 -1.98 -7.28 -12.56
C ILE A 187 -1.20 -8.07 -11.51
N ARG A 188 -0.91 -7.47 -10.36
CA ARG A 188 -0.14 -8.16 -9.32
C ARG A 188 -0.95 -9.30 -8.71
N MET A 189 -2.22 -9.10 -8.39
CA MET A 189 -2.97 -10.02 -7.50
C MET A 189 -3.76 -11.12 -8.23
N ASP A 190 -4.38 -10.84 -9.37
CA ASP A 190 -5.33 -11.78 -10.01
C ASP A 190 -4.61 -12.87 -10.82
N PRO A 191 -4.59 -14.15 -10.39
CA PRO A 191 -3.85 -15.21 -11.07
C PRO A 191 -4.35 -15.53 -12.49
N ASN A 192 -5.54 -15.07 -12.88
CA ASN A 192 -6.19 -15.45 -14.15
C ASN A 192 -5.82 -14.57 -15.33
N ILE A 193 -5.20 -13.41 -15.12
CA ILE A 193 -4.86 -12.48 -16.21
C ILE A 193 -3.44 -12.68 -16.76
N GLY A 194 -3.26 -12.37 -18.05
CA GLY A 194 -1.96 -12.26 -18.71
C GLY A 194 -1.19 -13.57 -18.90
N ALA A 195 -1.85 -14.72 -18.86
CA ALA A 195 -1.19 -16.03 -19.00
C ALA A 195 -0.37 -16.20 -20.30
N ARG A 196 -0.66 -15.40 -21.35
CA ARG A 196 0.04 -15.42 -22.65
C ARG A 196 0.68 -14.07 -23.01
N PHE A 197 0.57 -13.08 -22.13
CA PHE A 197 1.10 -11.76 -22.39
C PHE A 197 2.58 -11.69 -22.04
N VAL A 198 3.39 -11.14 -22.95
CA VAL A 198 4.81 -10.93 -22.73
C VAL A 198 5.06 -9.43 -22.52
N PRO A 199 5.24 -8.97 -21.27
CA PRO A 199 5.41 -7.56 -20.94
C PRO A 199 6.70 -6.99 -21.52
N LEU A 200 6.78 -5.67 -21.72
CA LEU A 200 7.92 -5.02 -22.37
C LEU A 200 9.22 -5.21 -21.59
N TRP A 201 9.15 -5.16 -20.26
CA TRP A 201 10.33 -5.38 -19.43
C TRP A 201 10.95 -6.75 -19.74
N LEU A 202 10.12 -7.78 -19.91
CA LEU A 202 10.58 -9.14 -20.19
C LEU A 202 11.16 -9.25 -21.61
N ARG A 203 10.51 -8.63 -22.60
CA ARG A 203 11.04 -8.53 -23.98
C ARG A 203 12.41 -7.86 -24.00
N THR A 204 12.61 -6.83 -23.19
CA THR A 204 13.84 -6.02 -23.19
C THR A 204 14.97 -6.66 -22.39
N TYR A 205 14.68 -7.17 -21.19
CA TYR A 205 15.69 -7.69 -20.27
C TYR A 205 16.19 -9.09 -20.62
N ARG A 206 15.39 -9.90 -21.31
CA ARG A 206 15.80 -11.26 -21.71
C ARG A 206 17.10 -11.25 -22.52
N PHE A 207 17.21 -10.35 -23.51
CA PHE A 207 18.40 -10.26 -24.36
C PHE A 207 19.62 -9.71 -23.63
N GLN A 208 19.43 -8.69 -22.80
CA GLN A 208 20.52 -8.00 -22.09
C GLN A 208 21.21 -8.91 -21.06
N THR A 209 20.47 -9.86 -20.52
CA THR A 209 20.93 -10.71 -19.42
C THR A 209 21.16 -12.16 -19.85
N ALA A 210 20.91 -12.48 -21.12
CA ALA A 210 21.00 -13.84 -21.66
C ALA A 210 22.36 -14.50 -21.39
N GLU A 211 23.46 -13.79 -21.65
CA GLU A 211 24.81 -14.32 -21.43
C GLU A 211 25.07 -14.63 -19.95
N ARG A 212 24.69 -13.71 -19.05
CA ARG A 212 24.83 -13.92 -17.60
C ARG A 212 23.98 -15.10 -17.12
N LEU A 213 22.74 -15.22 -17.59
CA LEU A 213 21.85 -16.32 -17.23
C LEU A 213 22.34 -17.67 -17.79
N ASN A 214 22.95 -17.69 -18.98
CA ASN A 214 23.48 -18.89 -19.60
C ASN A 214 24.72 -19.46 -18.88
N THR A 215 25.44 -18.61 -18.12
CA THR A 215 26.58 -19.06 -17.30
C THR A 215 26.20 -19.65 -15.94
N MET A 216 24.93 -19.53 -15.51
CA MET A 216 24.48 -20.04 -14.21
C MET A 216 24.11 -21.52 -14.29
N ASN A 217 24.54 -22.31 -13.29
CA ASN A 217 24.09 -23.70 -13.15
C ASN A 217 22.57 -23.73 -12.83
N GLY A 218 21.85 -24.72 -13.35
CA GLY A 218 20.41 -24.92 -13.11
C GLY A 218 20.06 -24.96 -11.62
N THR A 219 20.87 -25.62 -10.78
CA THR A 219 20.64 -25.65 -9.32
C THR A 219 20.75 -24.27 -8.68
N GLN A 220 21.71 -23.45 -9.13
CA GLN A 220 21.87 -22.07 -8.61
C GLN A 220 20.68 -21.20 -9.02
N MET A 221 20.22 -21.33 -10.27
CA MET A 221 19.05 -20.61 -10.77
C MET A 221 17.79 -20.96 -9.96
N MET A 222 17.56 -22.25 -9.71
CA MET A 222 16.43 -22.73 -8.91
C MET A 222 16.45 -22.15 -7.49
N HIS A 223 17.59 -22.16 -6.81
CA HIS A 223 17.70 -21.58 -5.46
C HIS A 223 17.45 -20.07 -5.43
N LEU A 224 17.98 -19.34 -6.42
CA LEU A 224 17.75 -17.89 -6.54
C LEU A 224 16.29 -17.58 -6.85
N ALA A 225 15.68 -18.30 -7.77
CA ALA A 225 14.27 -18.17 -8.12
C ALA A 225 13.36 -18.46 -6.92
N GLU A 226 13.66 -19.50 -6.13
CA GLU A 226 12.88 -19.80 -4.93
C GLU A 226 12.98 -18.68 -3.89
N LYS A 227 14.18 -18.13 -3.65
CA LYS A 227 14.33 -16.97 -2.77
C LYS A 227 13.48 -15.78 -3.24
N VAL A 228 13.48 -15.53 -4.55
CA VAL A 228 12.68 -14.46 -5.18
C VAL A 228 11.17 -14.69 -5.01
N ARG A 229 10.70 -15.92 -5.20
CA ARG A 229 9.30 -16.30 -4.96
C ARG A 229 8.89 -16.05 -3.52
N GLN A 230 9.74 -16.42 -2.57
CA GLN A 230 9.47 -16.20 -1.14
C GLN A 230 9.41 -14.71 -0.80
N MET A 231 10.30 -13.89 -1.38
CA MET A 231 10.25 -12.43 -1.24
C MET A 231 8.91 -11.86 -1.75
N GLU A 232 8.47 -12.21 -2.96
CA GLU A 232 7.19 -11.73 -3.49
C GLU A 232 5.98 -12.23 -2.67
N LYS A 233 6.00 -13.48 -2.20
CA LYS A 233 4.96 -13.99 -1.30
C LYS A 233 4.87 -13.17 -0.01
N GLN A 234 6.02 -12.82 0.58
CA GLN A 234 6.07 -12.03 1.81
C GLN A 234 5.59 -10.59 1.56
N GLU A 235 6.05 -9.94 0.49
CA GLU A 235 5.59 -8.59 0.13
C GLU A 235 4.07 -8.55 -0.13
N ARG A 236 3.52 -9.55 -0.84
CA ARG A 236 2.07 -9.65 -1.06
C ARG A 236 1.29 -9.80 0.25
N ARG A 237 1.80 -10.60 1.20
CA ARG A 237 1.14 -10.80 2.50
C ARG A 237 1.00 -9.48 3.25
N VAL A 238 2.04 -8.64 3.25
CA VAL A 238 2.00 -7.30 3.87
C VAL A 238 0.91 -6.45 3.21
N ILE A 239 0.87 -6.39 1.88
CA ILE A 239 -0.14 -5.60 1.14
C ILE A 239 -1.57 -6.11 1.42
N VAL A 240 -1.77 -7.42 1.44
CA VAL A 240 -3.08 -8.02 1.75
C VAL A 240 -3.50 -7.69 3.18
N ALA A 241 -2.58 -7.81 4.15
CA ALA A 241 -2.85 -7.47 5.55
C ALA A 241 -3.21 -6.00 5.71
N GLU A 242 -2.44 -5.08 5.12
CA GLU A 242 -2.73 -3.63 5.17
C GLU A 242 -4.11 -3.30 4.58
N ARG A 243 -4.45 -3.90 3.43
CA ARG A 243 -5.77 -3.73 2.78
C ARG A 243 -6.89 -4.27 3.66
N ALA A 244 -6.73 -5.46 4.22
CA ALA A 244 -7.71 -6.08 5.11
C ALA A 244 -7.92 -5.21 6.35
N VAL A 245 -6.84 -4.74 7.00
CA VAL A 245 -6.91 -3.87 8.17
C VAL A 245 -7.60 -2.54 7.84
N ALA A 246 -7.28 -1.93 6.71
CA ALA A 246 -7.95 -0.72 6.26
C ALA A 246 -9.45 -0.94 5.99
N ALA A 247 -9.82 -2.10 5.44
CA ALA A 247 -11.22 -2.47 5.23
C ALA A 247 -11.96 -2.71 6.55
N CYS A 248 -11.36 -3.43 7.50
CA CYS A 248 -11.96 -3.72 8.81
C CYS A 248 -12.12 -2.45 9.66
N ARG A 249 -11.17 -1.51 9.58
CA ARG A 249 -11.31 -0.21 10.27
C ARG A 249 -12.49 0.62 9.76
N ARG A 250 -12.86 0.48 8.48
CA ARG A 250 -14.04 1.15 7.90
C ARG A 250 -15.32 0.37 8.20
N ASN A 251 -15.26 -0.95 8.14
CA ASN A 251 -16.38 -1.85 8.37
C ASN A 251 -15.96 -2.95 9.35
N PRO A 252 -16.09 -2.72 10.67
CA PRO A 252 -15.66 -3.69 11.68
C PRO A 252 -16.38 -5.03 11.54
N ILE A 253 -15.62 -6.12 11.51
CA ILE A 253 -16.11 -7.49 11.39
C ILE A 253 -16.85 -7.89 12.68
N SER A 254 -16.44 -7.35 13.83
CA SER A 254 -17.12 -7.56 15.13
C SER A 254 -18.60 -7.19 15.11
N ARG A 255 -19.02 -6.28 14.20
CA ARG A 255 -20.42 -5.87 14.04
C ARG A 255 -21.23 -6.82 13.16
N MET A 256 -20.62 -7.81 12.51
CA MET A 256 -21.35 -8.75 11.65
C MET A 256 -22.11 -9.77 12.50
N ILE A 257 -23.41 -9.95 12.24
CA ILE A 257 -24.28 -10.89 12.98
C ILE A 257 -23.69 -12.31 13.03
N GLY A 258 -23.12 -12.81 11.92
CA GLY A 258 -22.51 -14.15 11.90
C GLY A 258 -21.32 -14.29 12.84
N VAL A 259 -20.51 -13.24 13.01
CA VAL A 259 -19.40 -13.22 13.97
C VAL A 259 -19.90 -13.09 15.40
N ILE A 260 -20.91 -12.24 15.63
CA ILE A 260 -21.56 -12.11 16.95
C ILE A 260 -22.13 -13.45 17.41
N SER A 261 -22.81 -14.19 16.52
CA SER A 261 -23.32 -15.54 16.83
C SER A 261 -22.20 -16.49 17.24
N VAL A 262 -21.06 -16.48 16.54
CA VAL A 262 -19.89 -17.30 16.90
C VAL A 262 -19.31 -16.89 18.26
N ALA A 263 -19.25 -15.60 18.56
CA ALA A 263 -18.79 -15.11 19.86
C ALA A 263 -19.71 -15.57 21.00
N ILE A 264 -21.03 -15.52 20.80
CA ILE A 264 -22.01 -16.04 21.76
C ILE A 264 -21.85 -17.56 21.96
N GLU A 265 -21.63 -18.33 20.88
CA GLU A 265 -21.39 -19.79 20.95
C GLU A 265 -20.19 -20.14 21.85
N VAL A 266 -19.13 -19.34 21.82
CA VAL A 266 -17.93 -19.55 22.64
C VAL A 266 -17.99 -18.85 24.00
N GLY A 267 -19.14 -18.26 24.36
CA GLY A 267 -19.39 -17.65 25.66
C GLY A 267 -18.73 -16.27 25.85
N TRP A 268 -18.41 -15.57 24.77
CA TRP A 268 -17.86 -14.22 24.82
C TRP A 268 -18.94 -13.15 24.89
N ASP A 269 -18.57 -11.99 25.41
CA ASP A 269 -19.38 -10.77 25.36
C ASP A 269 -18.88 -9.83 24.24
N ALA A 270 -19.54 -8.67 24.12
CA ALA A 270 -19.24 -7.68 23.09
C ALA A 270 -17.82 -7.10 23.25
N ASP A 271 -17.36 -6.86 24.47
CA ASP A 271 -16.07 -6.22 24.72
C ASP A 271 -14.90 -7.16 24.41
N LEU A 272 -15.05 -8.46 24.74
CA LEU A 272 -14.12 -9.50 24.32
C LEU A 272 -14.05 -9.61 22.79
N LEU A 273 -15.19 -9.54 22.09
CA LEU A 273 -15.20 -9.60 20.63
C LEU A 273 -14.49 -8.40 19.98
N VAL A 274 -14.72 -7.19 20.50
CA VAL A 274 -14.03 -5.98 20.02
C VAL A 274 -12.53 -6.05 20.31
N ALA A 275 -12.13 -6.54 21.50
CA ALA A 275 -10.73 -6.76 21.85
C ALA A 275 -10.07 -7.81 20.93
N ALA A 276 -10.78 -8.88 20.59
CA ALA A 276 -10.32 -9.91 19.68
C ALA A 276 -10.08 -9.36 18.26
N GLU A 277 -10.96 -8.49 17.77
CA GLU A 277 -10.76 -7.83 16.48
C GLU A 277 -9.50 -6.95 16.50
N GLN A 278 -9.29 -6.16 17.56
CA GLN A 278 -8.09 -5.34 17.71
C GLN A 278 -6.81 -6.20 17.67
N LEU A 279 -6.78 -7.28 18.45
CA LEU A 279 -5.64 -8.20 18.49
C LEU A 279 -5.42 -8.89 17.13
N PHE A 280 -6.50 -9.32 16.47
CA PHE A 280 -6.44 -9.95 15.16
C PHE A 280 -5.82 -9.00 14.12
N LEU A 281 -6.27 -7.74 14.08
CA LEU A 281 -5.73 -6.73 13.17
C LEU A 281 -4.27 -6.40 13.47
N GLU A 282 -3.87 -6.36 14.75
CA GLU A 282 -2.48 -6.16 15.15
C GLU A 282 -1.60 -7.33 14.69
N LYS A 283 -2.04 -8.57 14.92
CA LYS A 283 -1.33 -9.78 14.50
C LYS A 283 -1.20 -9.90 12.99
N LEU A 284 -2.21 -9.44 12.23
CA LEU A 284 -2.12 -9.33 10.77
C LEU A 284 -1.03 -8.34 10.33
N LEU A 285 -0.96 -7.16 10.95
CA LEU A 285 0.08 -6.16 10.63
C LEU A 285 1.48 -6.64 11.00
N LYS A 286 1.62 -7.41 12.09
CA LYS A 286 2.88 -8.04 12.49
C LYS A 286 3.27 -9.25 11.63
N GLY A 287 2.35 -9.73 10.78
CA GLY A 287 2.58 -10.91 9.94
C GLY A 287 2.52 -12.24 10.69
N GLU A 288 1.98 -12.26 11.91
CA GLU A 288 1.74 -13.48 12.70
C GLU A 288 0.54 -14.28 12.16
N LEU A 289 -0.39 -13.60 11.49
CA LEU A 289 -1.52 -14.20 10.79
C LEU A 289 -1.38 -13.96 9.29
N THR A 290 -1.78 -14.95 8.49
CA THR A 290 -1.74 -14.87 7.02
C THR A 290 -3.13 -14.98 6.43
N LEU A 291 -3.47 -14.09 5.51
CA LEU A 291 -4.70 -14.15 4.73
C LEU A 291 -4.41 -14.68 3.33
N ALA A 292 -5.40 -15.36 2.75
CA ALA A 292 -5.37 -15.66 1.33
C ALA A 292 -5.47 -14.35 0.51
N PRO A 293 -4.87 -14.29 -0.69
CA PRO A 293 -5.11 -13.18 -1.61
C PRO A 293 -6.60 -13.10 -1.95
N ASP A 294 -7.12 -11.88 -2.05
CA ASP A 294 -8.49 -11.54 -2.48
C ASP A 294 -9.65 -11.82 -1.51
N THR A 295 -9.39 -11.99 -0.20
CA THR A 295 -10.45 -12.28 0.79
C THR A 295 -11.38 -11.12 1.13
N GLY A 296 -11.15 -9.90 0.63
CA GLY A 296 -11.98 -8.74 0.98
C GLY A 296 -11.97 -8.48 2.49
N LEU A 297 -13.09 -8.74 3.18
CA LEU A 297 -13.13 -8.81 4.65
C LEU A 297 -12.76 -10.24 5.09
N PRO A 298 -11.75 -10.41 5.98
CA PRO A 298 -11.29 -11.72 6.45
C PRO A 298 -12.25 -12.37 7.46
N TYR A 299 -13.51 -12.54 7.07
CA TYR A 299 -14.59 -13.05 7.91
C TYR A 299 -14.30 -14.48 8.40
N THR A 300 -13.93 -15.38 7.49
CA THR A 300 -13.66 -16.78 7.82
C THR A 300 -12.47 -16.92 8.76
N GLU A 301 -11.38 -16.20 8.48
CA GLU A 301 -10.18 -16.20 9.30
C GLU A 301 -10.45 -15.59 10.69
N PHE A 302 -11.25 -14.53 10.76
CA PHE A 302 -11.61 -13.93 12.05
C PHE A 302 -12.55 -14.83 12.87
N THR A 303 -13.55 -15.45 12.26
CA THR A 303 -14.42 -16.41 12.98
C THR A 303 -13.64 -17.61 13.51
N GLN A 304 -12.67 -18.12 12.75
CA GLN A 304 -11.75 -19.16 13.23
C GLN A 304 -10.89 -18.63 14.38
N PHE A 305 -10.38 -17.41 14.28
CA PHE A 305 -9.59 -16.77 15.33
C PHE A 305 -10.38 -16.64 16.64
N VAL A 306 -11.66 -16.23 16.57
CA VAL A 306 -12.58 -16.19 17.73
C VAL A 306 -12.72 -17.56 18.37
N ARG A 307 -12.90 -18.62 17.57
CA ARG A 307 -13.07 -20.00 18.08
C ARG A 307 -11.81 -20.58 18.75
N THR A 308 -10.62 -20.13 18.35
CA THR A 308 -9.35 -20.71 18.83
C THR A 308 -8.64 -19.87 19.89
N THR A 309 -9.00 -18.60 20.03
CA THR A 309 -8.35 -17.71 21.00
C THR A 309 -8.97 -17.93 22.37
N PRO A 310 -8.18 -18.12 23.44
CA PRO A 310 -8.72 -18.17 24.80
C PRO A 310 -9.08 -16.77 25.30
N ALA A 311 -10.15 -16.63 26.08
CA ALA A 311 -10.64 -15.33 26.58
C ALA A 311 -9.61 -14.63 27.47
N GLU A 312 -8.77 -15.39 28.18
CA GLU A 312 -7.71 -14.89 29.04
C GLU A 312 -6.67 -14.09 28.26
N ALA A 313 -6.44 -14.42 26.98
CA ALA A 313 -5.51 -13.68 26.12
C ALA A 313 -6.03 -12.28 25.72
N LEU A 314 -7.31 -11.99 26.00
CA LEU A 314 -7.97 -10.72 25.68
C LEU A 314 -8.20 -9.84 26.91
N ALA A 315 -8.06 -10.39 28.11
CA ALA A 315 -8.37 -9.68 29.35
C ALA A 315 -7.60 -8.37 29.49
N ASP A 316 -6.29 -8.38 29.17
CA ASP A 316 -5.42 -7.21 29.24
C ASP A 316 -5.83 -6.08 28.27
N LEU A 317 -6.58 -6.42 27.20
CA LEU A 317 -7.04 -5.46 26.20
C LEU A 317 -8.39 -4.83 26.57
N THR A 318 -9.07 -5.30 27.62
CA THR A 318 -10.41 -4.83 28.05
C THR A 318 -10.37 -3.80 29.19
N GLY A 319 -9.24 -3.12 29.38
CA GLY A 319 -9.01 -2.19 30.49
C GLY A 319 -9.87 -0.91 30.52
N PRO A 320 -9.86 -0.17 31.65
CA PRO A 320 -10.77 0.96 31.91
C PRO A 320 -10.54 2.22 31.06
N GLU A 321 -9.42 2.30 30.31
CA GLU A 321 -9.08 3.46 29.47
C GLU A 321 -10.06 3.68 28.30
N PHE A 322 -10.82 2.66 27.89
CA PHE A 322 -11.80 2.74 26.80
C PHE A 322 -13.14 3.38 27.20
N ASN A 323 -13.37 3.66 28.49
CA ASN A 323 -14.66 4.11 28.98
C ASN A 323 -15.05 5.54 28.56
N LEU A 324 -14.09 6.45 28.34
CA LEU A 324 -14.40 7.87 28.07
C LEU A 324 -15.02 8.10 26.69
N THR A 325 -14.50 7.44 25.65
CA THR A 325 -15.06 7.53 24.28
C THR A 325 -16.43 6.88 24.22
N SER A 326 -16.57 5.72 24.88
CA SER A 326 -17.82 4.94 24.92
C SER A 326 -18.97 5.70 25.59
N GLU A 327 -18.68 6.49 26.63
CA GLU A 327 -19.67 7.35 27.30
C GLU A 327 -20.15 8.51 26.39
N ALA A 328 -19.26 9.10 25.59
CA ALA A 328 -19.64 10.12 24.61
C ALA A 328 -20.52 9.55 23.48
N ASP A 329 -20.21 8.33 23.04
CA ASP A 329 -21.03 7.61 22.07
C ASP A 329 -22.41 7.29 22.65
N LEU A 330 -22.48 6.84 23.92
CA LEU A 330 -23.76 6.58 24.58
C LEU A 330 -24.62 7.85 24.69
N PHE A 331 -24.02 8.99 25.03
CA PHE A 331 -24.73 10.27 25.04
C PHE A 331 -25.32 10.59 23.67
N SER A 332 -24.56 10.37 22.60
CA SER A 332 -25.01 10.60 21.22
C SER A 332 -26.19 9.70 20.84
N VAL A 333 -26.17 8.42 21.25
CA VAL A 333 -27.28 7.48 21.05
C VAL A 333 -28.54 7.87 21.83
N VAL A 334 -28.37 8.37 23.06
CA VAL A 334 -29.50 8.86 23.88
C VAL A 334 -30.09 10.14 23.28
N ALA A 335 -29.25 11.04 22.78
CA ALA A 335 -29.68 12.31 22.18
C ALA A 335 -30.37 12.11 20.81
N ASP A 336 -29.88 11.17 20.00
CA ASP A 336 -30.46 10.84 18.68
C ASP A 336 -30.60 9.33 18.47
N SER A 337 -31.55 8.74 19.17
CA SER A 337 -31.83 7.31 19.07
C SER A 337 -32.32 6.87 17.68
N ARG A 338 -32.99 7.75 16.94
CA ARG A 338 -33.47 7.43 15.58
C ARG A 338 -32.32 7.42 14.59
N GLY A 339 -31.41 8.40 14.68
CA GLY A 339 -30.20 8.44 13.87
C GLY A 339 -29.33 7.22 14.08
N PHE A 340 -29.14 6.79 15.34
CA PHE A 340 -28.42 5.55 15.65
C PHE A 340 -29.05 4.33 14.98
N VAL A 341 -30.35 4.11 15.18
CA VAL A 341 -31.07 2.95 14.62
C VAL A 341 -31.00 2.95 13.09
N ASN A 342 -31.18 4.09 12.44
CA ASN A 342 -31.13 4.20 10.97
C ASN A 342 -29.72 3.99 10.38
N ALA A 343 -28.67 4.16 11.19
CA ALA A 343 -27.29 3.93 10.78
C ALA A 343 -26.84 2.47 10.97
N LEU A 344 -27.70 1.61 11.53
CA LEU A 344 -27.40 0.20 11.73
C LEU A 344 -27.38 -0.56 10.39
N PRO A 345 -26.60 -1.65 10.31
CA PRO A 345 -26.63 -2.53 9.16
C PRO A 345 -28.02 -3.16 8.90
N ASP A 346 -28.39 -3.38 7.63
CA ASP A 346 -29.70 -3.95 7.23
C ASP A 346 -30.07 -5.27 7.94
N ASN A 347 -29.07 -6.12 8.19
CA ASN A 347 -29.27 -7.38 8.91
C ASN A 347 -29.68 -7.20 10.39
N TYR A 348 -29.41 -6.05 11.01
CA TYR A 348 -29.90 -5.73 12.36
C TYR A 348 -31.40 -5.39 12.30
N HIS A 349 -31.82 -4.67 11.26
CA HIS A 349 -33.24 -4.36 11.06
C HIS A 349 -34.08 -5.62 10.87
N ASN A 350 -33.54 -6.64 10.19
CA ASN A 350 -34.18 -7.95 10.05
C ASN A 350 -34.35 -8.70 11.40
N LEU A 351 -33.55 -8.37 12.41
CA LEU A 351 -33.67 -8.90 13.77
C LEU A 351 -34.57 -8.05 14.70
N GLY A 352 -35.23 -7.03 14.15
CA GLY A 352 -36.13 -6.16 14.91
C GLY A 352 -35.45 -4.95 15.55
N ALA A 353 -34.30 -4.49 15.04
CA ALA A 353 -33.60 -3.32 15.57
C ALA A 353 -34.45 -2.02 15.62
N ALA A 354 -35.45 -1.91 14.74
CA ALA A 354 -36.36 -0.76 14.71
C ALA A 354 -37.54 -0.88 15.69
N GLU A 355 -37.72 -2.03 16.35
CA GLU A 355 -38.79 -2.23 17.34
C GLU A 355 -38.48 -1.41 18.60
N VAL A 356 -39.34 -0.43 18.91
CA VAL A 356 -39.14 0.52 20.03
C VAL A 356 -38.93 -0.19 21.37
N GLU A 357 -39.69 -1.25 21.63
CA GLU A 357 -39.58 -2.04 22.86
C GLU A 357 -38.23 -2.76 22.97
N VAL A 358 -37.74 -3.32 21.86
CA VAL A 358 -36.43 -4.01 21.79
C VAL A 358 -35.30 -3.02 22.05
N PHE A 359 -35.31 -1.89 21.34
CA PHE A 359 -34.29 -0.87 21.51
C PHE A 359 -34.28 -0.26 22.92
N ARG A 360 -35.46 0.03 23.49
CA ARG A 360 -35.57 0.55 24.87
C ARG A 360 -35.09 -0.45 25.91
N ALA A 361 -35.40 -1.73 25.74
CA ALA A 361 -34.95 -2.79 26.65
C ALA A 361 -33.41 -2.88 26.71
N TRP A 362 -32.74 -2.61 25.60
CA TRP A 362 -31.29 -2.51 25.53
C TRP A 362 -30.72 -1.20 26.10
N LEU A 363 -31.29 -0.05 25.71
CA LEU A 363 -30.74 1.26 26.05
C LEU A 363 -30.96 1.64 27.53
N ALA A 364 -32.11 1.27 28.12
CA ALA A 364 -32.47 1.72 29.46
C ALA A 364 -31.48 1.28 30.56
N PRO A 365 -30.98 0.02 30.60
CA PRO A 365 -29.93 -0.38 31.55
C PRO A 365 -28.61 0.39 31.39
N LEU A 366 -28.24 0.74 30.16
CA LEU A 366 -27.03 1.54 29.87
C LEU A 366 -27.22 2.99 30.34
N ALA A 367 -28.29 3.64 29.91
CA ALA A 367 -28.59 5.03 30.23
C ALA A 367 -28.80 5.27 31.74
N THR A 368 -29.30 4.26 32.46
CA THR A 368 -29.48 4.32 33.93
C THR A 368 -28.27 3.80 34.71
N ARG A 369 -27.16 3.48 34.03
CA ARG A 369 -25.92 2.95 34.62
C ARG A 369 -26.11 1.66 35.45
N LYS A 370 -27.15 0.90 35.14
CA LYS A 370 -27.35 -0.46 35.68
C LYS A 370 -26.45 -1.49 35.00
N ARG A 371 -25.95 -1.17 33.81
CA ARG A 371 -24.92 -1.92 33.08
C ARG A 371 -23.80 -0.97 32.69
N ALA A 372 -22.56 -1.46 32.69
CA ALA A 372 -21.42 -0.73 32.15
C ALA A 372 -21.61 -0.42 30.67
N VAL A 373 -21.02 0.69 30.21
CA VAL A 373 -21.07 1.08 28.81
C VAL A 373 -20.08 0.22 28.02
N PRO A 374 -20.54 -0.53 27.00
CA PRO A 374 -19.67 -1.39 26.21
C PRO A 374 -18.77 -0.54 25.32
N ARG A 375 -17.65 -1.11 24.87
CA ARG A 375 -16.64 -0.45 24.04
C ARG A 375 -17.16 -0.11 22.64
N ASP A 376 -18.10 -0.89 22.13
CA ASP A 376 -18.80 -0.63 20.88
C ASP A 376 -20.30 -0.89 21.07
N LEU A 377 -21.10 0.18 21.04
CA LEU A 377 -22.56 0.12 21.23
C LEU A 377 -23.27 -0.64 20.10
N VAL A 378 -22.74 -0.63 18.88
CA VAL A 378 -23.33 -1.35 17.75
C VAL A 378 -23.14 -2.84 17.94
N VAL A 379 -21.92 -3.27 18.30
CA VAL A 379 -21.63 -4.69 18.58
C VAL A 379 -22.51 -5.19 19.71
N ASP A 380 -22.52 -4.49 20.84
CA ASP A 380 -23.31 -4.89 22.00
C ASP A 380 -24.82 -4.89 21.73
N TYR A 381 -25.34 -3.94 20.94
CA TYR A 381 -26.72 -4.02 20.50
C TYR A 381 -26.98 -5.23 19.60
N GLY A 382 -26.03 -5.60 18.75
CA GLY A 382 -26.08 -6.82 17.95
C GLY A 382 -26.17 -8.08 18.82
N PHE A 383 -25.37 -8.16 19.90
CA PHE A 383 -25.49 -9.24 20.90
C PHE A 383 -26.89 -9.29 21.51
N HIS A 384 -27.46 -8.14 21.88
CA HIS A 384 -28.81 -8.06 22.42
C HIS A 384 -29.86 -8.59 21.43
N LEU A 385 -29.80 -8.18 20.16
CA LEU A 385 -30.72 -8.62 19.11
C LEU A 385 -30.62 -10.13 18.85
N VAL A 386 -29.40 -10.65 18.73
CA VAL A 386 -29.16 -12.08 18.51
C VAL A 386 -29.67 -12.90 19.70
N ALA A 387 -29.37 -12.49 20.94
CA ALA A 387 -29.86 -13.16 22.14
C ALA A 387 -31.40 -13.15 22.24
N GLN A 388 -32.07 -12.08 21.83
CA GLN A 388 -33.53 -12.04 21.77
C GLN A 388 -34.10 -12.96 20.69
N SER A 389 -33.44 -13.03 19.53
CA SER A 389 -33.90 -13.89 18.42
C SER A 389 -33.86 -15.38 18.77
N PHE A 390 -32.84 -15.83 19.51
CA PHE A 390 -32.78 -17.21 20.03
C PHE A 390 -33.90 -17.54 21.02
N ARG A 391 -34.38 -16.54 21.79
CA ARG A 391 -35.53 -16.71 22.71
C ARG A 391 -36.88 -16.77 21.99
N ARG A 392 -36.95 -16.31 20.73
CA ARG A 392 -38.17 -16.37 19.90
C ARG A 392 -38.31 -17.70 19.14
N ILE A 393 -37.29 -18.56 19.11
CA ILE A 393 -37.40 -19.92 18.58
C ILE A 393 -38.20 -20.74 19.60
N PRO A 394 -39.39 -21.27 19.27
CA PRO A 394 -40.11 -22.14 20.19
C PRO A 394 -39.22 -23.36 20.44
N THR A 395 -38.85 -23.58 21.70
CA THR A 395 -38.38 -24.90 22.11
C THR A 395 -39.50 -25.88 21.78
N PHE A 396 -39.30 -26.71 20.76
CA PHE A 396 -40.11 -27.91 20.58
C PHE A 396 -39.81 -28.79 21.80
N ASN A 397 -40.62 -28.62 22.84
CA ASN A 397 -40.63 -29.52 23.99
C ASN A 397 -41.01 -30.90 23.46
N GLY A 398 -40.08 -31.85 23.59
CA GLY A 398 -40.36 -33.28 23.58
C GLY A 398 -40.91 -33.74 24.90
#